data_AF-A0A410MCJ5-F1
#
_entry.id   AF-A0A410MCJ5-F1
#
_cell.length_a   1.000
_cell.length_b   1.000
_cell.length_c   1.000
_cell.angle_alpha   90.00
_cell.angle_beta   90.00
_cell.angle_gamma   90.00
#
_symmetry.space_group_name_H-M   'P 1'
#
loop_
_entity.id
_entity.type
_entity.pdbx_description
1 polymer ?
#
loop_
_entity_poly.entity_id
_entity_poly.type
_entity_poly.pdbx_seq_one_letter_code
_entity_poly.pdbx_strand_id
1 'polypeptide(L)'
;MSEVLPIGLLAQDLKTWESVIVSEMPEIPRNETKYKIKGHHLFETIHGHTLILDLYNHKEDKDISISFPDIEEVRLNDLSNQHQHKYYLECKVRLLDYKLKDKKGETSIGFNKDEFDDTTLMKNSYMKYRLILVN
;
A
#
# COMPACT_ATOMS: atom_id res chain seq x y z
N MET A 1 10.76 12.95 -10.05
CA MET A 1 10.30 11.62 -10.48
C MET A 1 10.54 10.69 -9.32
N SER A 2 9.50 10.10 -8.73
CA SER A 2 9.66 9.18 -7.60
C SER A 2 10.32 7.87 -8.04
N GLU A 3 11.35 7.46 -7.31
CA GLU A 3 12.12 6.24 -7.56
C GLU A 3 11.40 5.03 -6.95
N VAL A 4 11.38 3.90 -7.69
CA VAL A 4 10.92 2.61 -7.15
C VAL A 4 12.04 2.02 -6.30
N LEU A 5 11.73 1.72 -5.05
CA LEU A 5 12.70 1.28 -4.06
C LEU A 5 12.46 -0.15 -3.61
N PRO A 6 13.52 -0.86 -3.17
CA PRO A 6 13.36 -2.10 -2.45
C PRO A 6 12.56 -1.89 -1.18
N ILE A 7 11.60 -2.78 -0.91
CA ILE A 7 10.79 -2.71 0.32
C ILE A 7 11.63 -2.78 1.61
N GLY A 8 12.84 -3.36 1.53
CA GLY A 8 13.79 -3.39 2.64
C GLY A 8 14.20 -1.99 3.13
N LEU A 9 14.19 -0.96 2.28
CA LEU A 9 14.52 0.41 2.67
C LEU A 9 13.41 1.03 3.53
N LEU A 10 12.13 0.81 3.14
CA LEU A 10 10.98 1.16 3.98
C LEU A 10 11.03 0.42 5.33
N ALA A 11 11.36 -0.87 5.33
CA ALA A 11 11.47 -1.65 6.56
C ALA A 11 12.59 -1.13 7.49
N GLN A 12 13.71 -0.66 6.92
CA GLN A 12 14.78 -0.05 7.70
C GLN A 12 14.32 1.25 8.36
N ASP A 13 13.64 2.13 7.61
CA ASP A 13 13.10 3.37 8.17
C ASP A 13 12.06 3.10 9.27
N LEU A 14 11.19 2.12 9.09
CA LEU A 14 10.21 1.74 10.12
C LEU A 14 10.85 1.28 11.44
N LYS A 15 12.16 0.99 11.49
CA LYS A 15 12.89 0.72 12.74
C LYS A 15 13.39 1.99 13.44
N THR A 16 13.62 3.06 12.69
CA THR A 16 14.30 4.26 13.18
C THR A 16 13.37 5.43 13.45
N TRP A 17 12.27 5.52 12.71
CA TRP A 17 11.31 6.61 12.82
C TRP A 17 10.32 6.37 13.96
N GLU A 18 9.95 7.42 14.71
CA GLU A 18 9.08 7.27 15.89
C GLU A 18 7.60 7.08 15.52
N SER A 19 7.14 7.72 14.45
CA SER A 19 5.72 7.79 14.13
C SER A 19 5.44 7.65 12.63
N VAL A 20 4.21 7.26 12.33
CA VAL A 20 3.69 7.18 10.96
C VAL A 20 2.32 7.83 10.83
N ILE A 21 2.10 8.50 9.71
CA ILE A 21 0.79 8.90 9.24
C ILE A 21 0.41 8.00 8.08
N VAL A 22 -0.74 7.34 8.20
CA VAL A 22 -1.27 6.43 7.18
C VAL A 22 -2.44 7.09 6.45
N SER A 23 -2.45 7.03 5.12
CA SER A 23 -3.59 7.42 4.30
C SER A 23 -3.89 6.36 3.24
N GLU A 24 -5.15 5.92 3.20
CA GLU A 24 -5.70 5.02 2.16
C GLU A 24 -6.10 5.79 0.88
N MET A 25 -6.21 7.11 0.97
CA MET A 25 -6.49 7.99 -0.17
C MET A 25 -5.28 8.93 -0.36
N PRO A 26 -4.22 8.47 -1.04
CA PRO A 26 -2.94 9.18 -1.12
C PRO A 26 -3.03 10.57 -1.77
N GLU A 27 -4.06 10.84 -2.57
CA GLU A 27 -4.28 12.10 -3.28
C GLU A 27 -5.08 13.12 -2.44
N ILE A 28 -5.72 12.70 -1.36
CA ILE A 28 -6.60 13.55 -0.55
C ILE A 28 -6.16 13.49 0.92
N PRO A 29 -5.58 14.57 1.48
CA PRO A 29 -5.29 14.64 2.91
C PRO A 29 -6.61 14.80 3.69
N ARG A 30 -7.27 13.69 3.99
CA ARG A 30 -8.45 13.63 4.87
C ARG A 30 -8.18 12.66 6.00
N ASN A 31 -8.43 13.11 7.23
CA ASN A 31 -8.37 12.30 8.45
C ASN A 31 -7.02 11.60 8.70
N GLU A 32 -5.93 12.27 8.34
CA GLU A 32 -4.57 11.82 8.64
C GLU A 32 -4.39 11.68 10.15
N THR A 33 -4.23 10.43 10.59
CA THR A 33 -4.00 10.11 12.00
C THR A 33 -2.54 9.71 12.16
N LYS A 34 -1.86 10.40 13.08
CA LYS A 34 -0.49 10.10 13.48
C LYS A 34 -0.55 8.97 14.51
N TYR A 35 0.22 7.92 14.25
CA TYR A 35 0.38 6.79 15.15
C TYR A 35 1.83 6.70 15.61
N LYS A 36 2.05 6.26 16.84
CA LYS A 36 3.38 5.88 17.31
C LYS A 36 3.70 4.48 16.81
N ILE A 37 4.88 4.29 16.22
CA ILE A 37 5.34 2.99 15.73
C ILE A 37 5.79 2.16 16.94
N LYS A 38 5.26 0.94 17.06
CA LYS A 38 5.64 -0.03 18.10
C LYS A 38 6.47 -1.16 17.49
N GLY A 39 6.18 -1.52 16.24
CA GLY A 39 6.90 -2.53 15.50
C GLY A 39 6.37 -2.69 14.07
N HIS A 40 6.99 -3.58 13.31
CA HIS A 40 6.49 -4.00 12.02
C HIS A 40 6.90 -5.44 11.72
N HIS A 41 6.13 -6.07 10.84
CA HIS A 41 6.40 -7.39 10.29
C HIS A 41 6.31 -7.35 8.78
N LEU A 42 7.26 -8.02 8.11
CA LEU A 42 7.30 -8.12 6.67
C LEU A 42 7.35 -9.59 6.26
N PHE A 43 6.42 -9.99 5.40
CA PHE A 43 6.29 -11.36 4.90
C PHE A 43 6.30 -11.35 3.39
N GLU A 44 7.06 -12.24 2.77
CA GLU A 44 6.99 -12.47 1.33
C GLU A 44 5.71 -13.25 0.98
N THR A 45 5.05 -12.87 -0.12
CA THR A 45 3.88 -13.54 -0.68
C THR A 45 4.13 -13.87 -2.14
N ILE A 46 3.25 -14.68 -2.74
CA ILE A 46 3.31 -15.03 -4.16
C ILE A 46 3.25 -13.79 -5.08
N HIS A 47 2.69 -12.69 -4.59
CA HIS A 47 2.44 -11.47 -5.37
C HIS A 47 3.25 -10.26 -4.89
N GLY A 48 4.17 -10.42 -3.93
CA GLY A 48 4.93 -9.30 -3.40
C GLY A 48 5.19 -9.47 -1.92
N HIS A 49 4.88 -8.46 -1.11
CA HIS A 49 5.09 -8.51 0.33
C HIS A 49 3.87 -8.04 1.10
N THR A 50 3.60 -8.67 2.25
CA THR A 50 2.66 -8.14 3.24
C THR A 50 3.45 -7.42 4.32
N LEU A 51 3.13 -6.14 4.53
CA LEU A 51 3.62 -5.33 5.65
C LEU A 51 2.52 -5.23 6.70
N ILE A 52 2.82 -5.58 7.94
CA ILE A 52 1.95 -5.32 9.10
C ILE A 52 2.67 -4.31 9.99
N LEU A 53 1.98 -3.22 10.33
CA LEU A 53 2.46 -2.22 11.28
C LEU A 53 1.73 -2.37 12.60
N ASP A 54 2.49 -2.50 13.69
CA ASP A 54 1.96 -2.43 15.04
C ASP A 54 2.14 -1.02 15.57
N LEU A 55 1.02 -0.40 15.93
CA LEU A 55 0.89 1.03 16.13
C LEU A 55 0.14 1.32 17.41
N TYR A 56 0.42 2.47 18.01
CA TYR A 56 -0.36 3.00 19.13
C TYR A 56 -1.09 4.28 18.71
N ASN A 57 -2.42 4.28 18.87
CA ASN A 57 -3.28 5.43 18.59
C ASN A 57 -3.51 6.26 19.86
N HIS A 58 -2.87 7.43 19.94
CA HIS A 58 -3.02 8.36 21.05
C HIS A 58 -4.43 8.93 21.22
N LYS A 59 -5.22 9.03 20.14
CA LYS A 59 -6.58 9.59 20.22
C LYS A 59 -7.55 8.65 20.90
N GLU A 60 -7.35 7.35 20.72
CA GLU A 60 -8.24 6.30 21.22
C GLU A 60 -7.62 5.50 22.37
N ASP A 61 -6.40 5.85 22.79
CA ASP A 61 -5.60 5.17 23.81
C ASP A 61 -5.57 3.65 23.61
N LYS A 62 -5.27 3.22 22.38
CA LYS A 62 -5.31 1.80 22.00
C LYS A 62 -4.19 1.40 21.05
N ASP A 63 -3.69 0.19 21.23
CA ASP A 63 -2.85 -0.47 20.25
C ASP A 63 -3.71 -0.96 19.07
N ILE A 64 -3.22 -0.76 17.85
CA ILE A 64 -3.85 -1.21 16.61
C ILE A 64 -2.78 -1.84 15.70
N SER A 65 -3.22 -2.72 14.81
CA SER A 65 -2.38 -3.21 13.72
C SER A 65 -3.01 -2.87 12.38
N ILE A 66 -2.21 -2.36 11.44
CA ILE A 66 -2.63 -2.05 10.08
C ILE A 66 -1.85 -2.95 9.12
N SER A 67 -2.57 -3.60 8.21
CA SER A 67 -1.99 -4.53 7.23
C SER A 67 -2.06 -3.95 5.81
N PHE A 68 -0.94 -4.04 5.10
CA PHE A 68 -0.78 -3.66 3.71
C PHE A 68 -0.41 -4.92 2.92
N PRO A 69 -1.39 -5.61 2.32
CA PRO A 69 -1.16 -6.87 1.62
C PRO A 69 -0.55 -6.65 0.23
N ASP A 70 0.25 -7.64 -0.21
CA ASP A 70 0.73 -7.76 -1.60
C ASP A 70 1.27 -6.46 -2.20
N ILE A 71 2.17 -5.80 -1.49
CA ILE A 71 2.93 -4.65 -1.97
C ILE A 71 3.84 -5.12 -3.12
N GLU A 72 3.55 -4.64 -4.32
CA GLU A 72 4.36 -4.88 -5.52
C GLU A 72 5.40 -3.77 -5.72
N GLU A 73 5.03 -2.52 -5.42
CA GLU A 73 5.92 -1.37 -5.54
C GLU A 73 5.92 -0.48 -4.30
N VAL A 74 7.11 0.00 -3.94
CA VAL A 74 7.32 1.05 -2.94
C VAL A 74 8.01 2.21 -3.65
N ARG A 75 7.48 3.42 -3.48
CA ARG A 75 8.08 4.63 -4.08
C ARG A 75 8.30 5.69 -3.02
N LEU A 76 9.50 6.26 -2.98
CA LEU A 76 9.78 7.42 -2.15
C LEU A 76 9.41 8.70 -2.90
N ASN A 77 8.70 9.60 -2.23
CA ASN A 77 8.33 10.88 -2.78
C ASN A 77 9.50 11.88 -2.71
N ASP A 78 9.66 12.68 -3.75
CA ASP A 78 10.71 13.71 -3.88
C ASP A 78 10.67 14.79 -2.78
N LEU A 79 9.55 14.94 -2.05
CA LEU A 79 9.43 15.86 -0.91
C LEU A 79 9.88 15.24 0.42
N SER A 80 10.45 14.03 0.39
CA SER A 80 11.07 13.40 1.55
C SER A 80 12.36 14.13 1.91
N ASN A 81 12.63 14.26 3.21
CA ASN A 81 13.80 14.93 3.76
C ASN A 81 14.11 14.39 5.16
N GLN A 82 15.14 14.94 5.81
CA GLN A 82 15.58 14.50 7.15
C GLN A 82 14.51 14.53 8.26
N HIS A 83 13.39 15.24 8.07
CA HIS A 83 12.29 15.34 9.04
C HIS A 83 11.07 14.48 8.67
N GLN A 84 10.97 14.02 7.43
CA GLN A 84 9.90 13.13 7.01
C GLN A 84 10.29 12.28 5.81
N HIS A 85 9.96 10.98 5.82
CA HIS A 85 10.03 10.13 4.64
C HIS A 85 8.62 9.77 4.18
N LYS A 86 8.32 10.07 2.91
CA LYS A 86 7.00 9.90 2.31
C LYS A 86 7.03 8.76 1.31
N TYR A 87 6.32 7.69 1.63
CA TYR A 87 6.22 6.49 0.81
C TYR A 87 4.84 6.36 0.18
N TYR A 88 4.82 5.91 -1.07
CA TYR A 88 3.64 5.38 -1.74
C TYR A 88 3.80 3.88 -1.90
N LEU A 89 2.78 3.13 -1.48
CA LEU A 89 2.70 1.68 -1.63
C LEU A 89 1.67 1.35 -2.69
N GLU A 90 2.02 0.51 -3.65
CA GLU A 90 1.09 -0.04 -4.63
C GLU A 90 0.84 -1.51 -4.28
N CYS A 91 -0.37 -1.78 -3.80
CA CYS A 91 -0.81 -3.09 -3.31
C CYS A 91 -1.74 -3.74 -4.32
N LYS A 92 -1.56 -5.04 -4.56
CA LYS A 92 -2.43 -5.79 -5.46
C LYS A 92 -3.68 -6.30 -4.76
N VAL A 93 -4.86 -6.05 -5.34
CA VAL A 93 -6.17 -6.49 -4.82
C VAL A 93 -6.53 -7.85 -5.41
N ARG A 94 -6.27 -8.93 -4.66
CA ARG A 94 -6.43 -10.34 -5.10
C ARG A 94 -7.81 -10.65 -5.71
N LEU A 95 -8.90 -10.23 -5.07
CA LEU A 95 -10.27 -10.54 -5.51
C LEU A 95 -10.58 -10.03 -6.92
N LEU A 96 -9.91 -8.97 -7.36
CA LEU A 96 -10.09 -8.38 -8.69
C LEU A 96 -9.11 -8.98 -9.70
N ASP A 97 -7.89 -9.35 -9.27
CA ASP A 97 -6.93 -10.07 -10.12
C ASP A 97 -7.44 -11.46 -10.54
N TYR A 98 -8.09 -12.21 -9.63
CA TYR A 98 -8.70 -13.50 -9.99
C TYR A 98 -9.85 -13.33 -10.99
N LYS A 99 -10.75 -12.36 -10.76
CA LYS A 99 -11.84 -12.06 -11.72
C LYS A 99 -11.33 -11.63 -13.09
N LEU A 100 -10.21 -10.91 -13.15
CA LEU A 100 -9.54 -10.52 -14.39
C LEU A 100 -8.92 -11.73 -15.11
N LYS A 101 -8.27 -12.64 -14.38
CA LYS A 101 -7.67 -13.86 -14.94
C LYS A 101 -8.71 -14.83 -15.46
N ASP A 102 -9.81 -15.02 -14.73
CA ASP A 102 -10.92 -15.88 -15.15
C ASP A 102 -11.55 -15.36 -16.45
N LYS A 103 -11.80 -14.04 -16.55
CA LYS A 103 -12.32 -13.43 -17.79
C LYS A 103 -11.37 -13.53 -18.99
N LYS A 104 -10.06 -13.40 -18.78
CA LYS A 104 -9.05 -13.61 -19.84
C LYS A 104 -9.01 -15.07 -20.30
N GLY A 105 -9.27 -16.02 -19.39
CA GLY A 105 -9.49 -17.42 -19.73
C GLY A 105 -10.75 -17.62 -20.58
N GLU A 106 -11.85 -16.96 -20.23
CA GLU A 106 -13.13 -17.05 -20.94
C GLU A 106 -13.13 -16.34 -22.32
N THR A 107 -12.28 -15.32 -22.54
CA THR A 107 -12.17 -14.66 -23.85
C THR A 107 -11.54 -15.57 -24.93
N SER A 108 -10.93 -16.70 -24.54
CA SER A 108 -10.53 -17.75 -25.48
C SER A 108 -11.71 -18.62 -25.96
N ILE A 109 -12.90 -18.43 -25.37
CA ILE A 109 -14.14 -19.16 -25.65
C ILE A 109 -15.27 -18.16 -25.93
N GLY A 110 -15.08 -17.28 -26.93
CA GLY A 110 -16.17 -16.74 -27.76
C GLY A 110 -17.42 -16.12 -27.12
N PHE A 111 -17.32 -15.32 -26.05
CA PHE A 111 -18.45 -14.52 -25.54
C PHE A 111 -18.26 -13.01 -25.72
N ASN A 112 -19.39 -12.33 -25.97
CA ASN A 112 -19.52 -10.93 -26.36
C ASN A 112 -18.72 -9.96 -25.48
N LYS A 113 -18.04 -9.03 -26.15
CA LYS A 113 -17.48 -7.80 -25.57
C LYS A 113 -18.61 -6.86 -25.19
N ASP A 114 -19.31 -7.12 -24.10
CA ASP A 114 -19.96 -6.03 -23.39
C ASP A 114 -18.83 -5.22 -22.75
N GLU A 115 -18.69 -3.96 -23.19
CA GLU A 115 -17.68 -2.96 -22.82
C GLU A 115 -17.72 -2.62 -21.32
N PHE A 116 -17.39 -3.57 -20.46
CA PHE A 116 -16.94 -3.27 -19.11
C PHE A 116 -15.46 -2.93 -19.21
N ASP A 117 -15.20 -1.63 -19.35
CA ASP A 117 -13.89 -1.00 -19.52
C ASP A 117 -12.77 -1.73 -18.73
N ASP A 118 -11.98 -2.55 -19.44
CA ASP A 118 -10.85 -3.31 -18.89
C ASP A 118 -9.87 -2.40 -18.13
N THR A 119 -9.80 -1.13 -18.56
CA THR A 119 -9.02 -0.07 -17.92
C THR A 119 -9.52 0.27 -16.52
N THR A 120 -10.84 0.22 -16.29
CA THR A 120 -11.46 0.44 -14.98
C THR A 120 -11.24 -0.75 -14.05
N LEU A 121 -11.28 -1.99 -14.54
CA LEU A 121 -10.94 -3.17 -13.72
C LEU A 121 -9.44 -3.22 -13.36
N MET A 122 -8.54 -2.87 -14.30
CA MET A 122 -7.09 -2.76 -14.04
C MET A 122 -6.78 -1.65 -13.02
N LYS A 123 -7.46 -0.50 -13.09
CA LYS A 123 -7.32 0.56 -12.08
C LYS A 123 -7.77 0.11 -10.69
N ASN A 124 -8.79 -0.75 -10.63
CA ASN A 124 -9.32 -1.25 -9.37
C ASN A 124 -8.56 -2.47 -8.82
N SER A 125 -7.73 -3.14 -9.64
CA SER A 125 -6.92 -4.27 -9.18
C SER A 125 -5.75 -3.85 -8.29
N TYR A 126 -5.56 -2.55 -8.08
CA TYR A 126 -4.52 -1.99 -7.23
C TYR A 126 -5.12 -1.00 -6.23
N MET A 127 -4.61 -1.06 -5.01
CA MET A 127 -4.88 -0.07 -3.96
C MET A 127 -3.60 0.67 -3.64
N LYS A 128 -3.69 1.99 -3.53
CA LYS A 128 -2.54 2.85 -3.24
C LYS A 128 -2.63 3.39 -1.83
N TYR A 129 -1.56 3.23 -1.08
CA TYR A 129 -1.44 3.79 0.26
C TYR A 129 -0.33 4.83 0.30
N ARG A 130 -0.46 5.81 1.20
CA ARG A 130 0.61 6.72 1.56
C ARG A 130 1.00 6.52 3.01
N LEU A 131 2.29 6.34 3.25
CA LEU A 131 2.89 6.38 4.57
C LEU A 131 3.78 7.61 4.68
N ILE A 132 3.64 8.38 5.76
CA ILE A 132 4.55 9.49 6.09
C ILE A 132 5.20 9.16 7.42
N LEU A 133 6.46 8.79 7.38
CA LEU A 133 7.27 8.56 8.57
C LEU A 133 7.77 9.91 9.09
N VAL A 134 7.58 10.15 10.38
CA VAL A 134 7.94 11.41 11.05
C VAL A 134 8.57 11.12 12.40
N ASN A 135 9.59 11.91 12.74
CA ASN A 135 10.16 11.95 14.09
C ASN A 135 9.43 12.98 14.95
#